data_AF-A0A6B0Y4L4-F1
#
_entry.id   AF-A0A6B0Y4L4-F1
#
_cell.length_a   1.000
_cell.length_b   1.000
_cell.length_c   1.000
_cell.angle_alpha   90.00
_cell.angle_beta   90.00
_cell.angle_gamma   90.00
#
_symmetry.space_group_name_H-M   'P 1'
#
loop_
_entity.id
_entity.type
_entity.pdbx_description
1 polymer ?
#
loop_
_entity_poly.entity_id
_entity_poly.type
_entity_poly.pdbx_seq_one_letter_code
_entity_poly.pdbx_strand_id
1 'polypeptide(L)'
;GLGASDIDDPLRLLMGVRPDIILYGCTSATLAHGPDFDRKLAARVKSVSGTETVTAAGALVSALEVLGAQRVGLASPYVPAINDTAVAFLAEAGIETVQRSEAAVPLSNEEQGAMTPDEVLASGTRADHDDADAIVLSCTDMRSVESVARLEEALGKPAICSNQAMMHEALRRLGIDDPVEGFGMLLERPRS
;
A
#
# COMPACT_ATOMS: atom_id res chain seq x y z
N GLY A 1 -10.72 -17.69 1.65
CA GLY A 1 -9.30 -17.27 1.74
C GLY A 1 -9.21 -15.77 1.62
N LEU A 2 -8.08 -15.17 2.01
CA LEU A 2 -7.79 -13.75 1.76
C LEU A 2 -8.05 -13.46 0.26
N GLY A 3 -8.80 -12.41 -0.07
CA GLY A 3 -9.09 -12.04 -1.47
C GLY A 3 -10.10 -12.92 -2.23
N ALA A 4 -10.66 -13.96 -1.59
CA ALA A 4 -11.68 -14.85 -2.21
C ALA A 4 -13.12 -14.51 -1.79
N SER A 5 -13.33 -13.38 -1.10
CA SER A 5 -14.67 -12.91 -0.76
C SER A 5 -15.41 -12.49 -2.02
N ASP A 6 -16.71 -12.76 -2.06
CA ASP A 6 -17.56 -12.24 -3.13
C ASP A 6 -17.60 -10.72 -3.07
N ILE A 7 -17.18 -10.08 -4.16
CA ILE A 7 -17.12 -8.63 -4.31
C ILE A 7 -18.33 -8.09 -5.08
N ASP A 8 -19.18 -8.95 -5.63
CA ASP A 8 -20.24 -8.56 -6.55
C ASP A 8 -21.31 -7.72 -5.81
N ASP A 9 -21.69 -8.10 -4.59
CA ASP A 9 -22.65 -7.35 -3.77
C ASP A 9 -22.10 -6.01 -3.27
N PRO A 10 -20.91 -5.93 -2.64
CA PRO A 10 -20.27 -4.66 -2.29
C PRO A 10 -20.10 -3.74 -3.50
N LEU A 11 -19.70 -4.27 -4.65
CA LEU A 11 -19.55 -3.51 -5.87
C LEU A 11 -20.90 -2.97 -6.36
N ARG A 12 -21.95 -3.79 -6.37
CA ARG A 12 -23.31 -3.37 -6.72
C ARG A 12 -23.80 -2.22 -5.84
N LEU A 13 -23.54 -2.28 -4.53
CA LEU A 13 -23.89 -1.21 -3.60
C LEU A 13 -23.09 0.06 -3.89
N LEU A 14 -21.77 -0.06 -4.11
CA LEU A 14 -20.89 1.06 -4.42
C LEU A 14 -21.28 1.76 -5.73
N MET A 15 -21.74 1.01 -6.74
CA MET A 15 -22.16 1.60 -8.02
C MET A 15 -23.35 2.56 -7.92
N GLY A 16 -24.08 2.55 -6.79
CA GLY A 16 -25.12 3.54 -6.52
C GLY A 16 -24.62 5.00 -6.54
N VAL A 17 -23.33 5.24 -6.26
CA VAL A 17 -22.74 6.59 -6.29
C VAL A 17 -22.06 6.96 -7.61
N ARG A 18 -21.97 6.02 -8.57
CA ARG A 18 -21.28 6.19 -9.88
C ARG A 18 -19.86 6.79 -9.73
N PRO A 19 -18.94 6.07 -9.05
CA PRO A 19 -17.60 6.59 -8.79
C PRO A 19 -16.80 6.76 -10.09
N ASP A 20 -15.93 7.77 -10.16
CA ASP A 20 -14.96 7.92 -11.24
C ASP A 20 -13.79 6.91 -11.12
N ILE A 21 -13.49 6.50 -9.89
CA ILE A 21 -12.45 5.51 -9.57
C ILE A 21 -12.85 4.64 -8.37
N ILE A 22 -12.44 3.37 -8.39
CA ILE A 22 -12.66 2.42 -7.29
C ILE A 22 -11.31 2.02 -6.67
N LEU A 23 -11.22 2.08 -5.34
CA LEU A 23 -10.06 1.62 -4.59
C LEU A 23 -10.38 0.27 -3.91
N TYR A 24 -9.59 -0.76 -4.20
CA TYR A 24 -9.62 -2.03 -3.48
C TYR A 24 -8.65 -1.97 -2.29
N GLY A 25 -9.17 -1.50 -1.15
CA GLY A 25 -8.40 -1.17 0.06
C GLY A 25 -8.05 -2.34 0.96
N CYS A 26 -7.49 -3.43 0.41
CA CYS A 26 -6.97 -4.54 1.22
C CYS A 26 -5.60 -5.00 0.71
N THR A 27 -4.54 -4.57 1.39
CA THR A 27 -3.16 -4.88 1.00
C THR A 27 -2.86 -6.38 1.14
N SER A 28 -3.19 -6.99 2.27
CA SER A 28 -2.90 -8.42 2.50
C SER A 28 -3.59 -9.34 1.48
N ALA A 29 -4.84 -9.03 1.10
CA ALA A 29 -5.57 -9.81 0.10
C ALA A 29 -4.99 -9.68 -1.32
N THR A 30 -4.49 -8.50 -1.67
CA THR A 30 -3.92 -8.22 -3.01
C THR A 30 -2.49 -8.71 -3.14
N LEU A 31 -1.73 -8.75 -2.03
CA LEU A 31 -0.41 -9.36 -1.97
C LEU A 31 -0.47 -10.90 -1.99
N ALA A 32 -1.51 -11.51 -1.40
CA ALA A 32 -1.56 -12.95 -1.10
C ALA A 32 -1.44 -13.91 -2.31
N HIS A 33 -1.71 -13.43 -3.53
CA HIS A 33 -1.84 -14.27 -4.73
C HIS A 33 -0.97 -13.80 -5.90
N GLY A 34 0.02 -12.97 -5.62
CA GLY A 34 0.98 -12.47 -6.60
C GLY A 34 0.44 -11.38 -7.54
N PRO A 35 1.32 -10.74 -8.33
CA PRO A 35 0.96 -9.61 -9.19
C PRO A 35 -0.06 -9.93 -10.27
N ASP A 36 -0.11 -11.17 -10.76
CA ASP A 36 -1.09 -11.59 -11.77
C ASP A 36 -2.52 -11.62 -11.23
N PHE A 37 -2.70 -12.09 -9.99
CA PHE A 37 -3.99 -12.04 -9.33
C PHE A 37 -4.44 -10.59 -9.11
N ASP A 38 -3.55 -9.73 -8.62
CA ASP A 38 -3.85 -8.31 -8.39
C ASP A 38 -4.35 -7.61 -9.67
N ARG A 39 -3.65 -7.82 -10.80
CA ARG A 39 -4.08 -7.32 -12.11
C ARG A 39 -5.43 -7.90 -12.53
N LYS A 40 -5.66 -9.20 -12.35
CA LYS A 40 -6.93 -9.86 -12.68
C LYS A 40 -8.08 -9.37 -11.81
N LEU A 41 -7.84 -9.08 -10.54
CA LEU A 41 -8.82 -8.52 -9.62
C LEU A 41 -9.24 -7.11 -10.08
N ALA A 42 -8.27 -6.22 -10.35
CA ALA A 42 -8.54 -4.89 -10.87
C ALA A 42 -9.32 -4.94 -12.20
N ALA A 43 -8.92 -5.83 -13.11
CA ALA A 43 -9.61 -6.03 -14.38
C ALA A 43 -11.04 -6.58 -14.20
N ARG A 44 -11.25 -7.51 -13.26
CA ARG A 44 -12.59 -8.02 -12.94
C ARG A 44 -13.49 -6.90 -12.42
N VAL A 45 -13.05 -6.13 -11.43
CA VAL A 45 -13.82 -5.01 -10.88
C VAL A 45 -14.21 -4.05 -11.99
N LYS A 46 -13.23 -3.61 -12.80
CA LYS A 46 -13.47 -2.74 -13.96
C LYS A 46 -14.45 -3.34 -14.97
N SER A 47 -14.37 -4.63 -15.27
CA SER A 47 -15.28 -5.28 -16.22
C SER A 47 -16.73 -5.28 -15.76
N VAL A 48 -16.96 -5.35 -14.44
CA VAL A 48 -18.30 -5.37 -13.84
C VAL A 48 -18.83 -3.95 -13.62
N SER A 49 -17.97 -3.01 -13.19
CA SER A 49 -18.36 -1.65 -12.82
C SER A 49 -18.28 -0.64 -13.96
N GLY A 50 -17.50 -0.92 -15.00
CA GLY A 50 -17.09 0.06 -16.02
C GLY A 50 -16.14 1.14 -15.49
N THR A 51 -15.64 1.01 -14.25
CA THR A 51 -14.85 2.04 -13.55
C THR A 51 -13.41 1.61 -13.37
N GLU A 52 -12.46 2.54 -13.57
CA GLU A 52 -11.04 2.26 -13.29
C GLU A 52 -10.84 1.84 -11.83
N THR A 53 -9.99 0.83 -11.62
CA THR A 53 -9.76 0.25 -10.29
C THR A 53 -8.29 0.30 -9.93
N VAL A 54 -8.00 0.73 -8.70
CA VAL A 54 -6.69 0.75 -8.07
C VAL A 54 -6.70 -0.23 -6.90
N THR A 55 -5.74 -1.14 -6.86
CA THR A 55 -5.54 -2.08 -5.76
C THR A 55 -4.44 -1.57 -4.84
N ALA A 56 -4.52 -1.93 -3.54
CA ALA A 56 -3.49 -1.52 -2.58
C ALA A 56 -2.08 -2.03 -2.95
N ALA A 57 -1.94 -3.30 -3.36
CA ALA A 57 -0.64 -3.85 -3.76
C ALA A 57 -0.12 -3.23 -5.07
N GLY A 58 -0.96 -3.10 -6.09
CA GLY A 58 -0.58 -2.44 -7.35
C GLY A 58 -0.19 -0.97 -7.16
N ALA A 59 -0.87 -0.27 -6.25
CA ALA A 59 -0.54 1.11 -5.92
C ALA A 59 0.82 1.24 -5.21
N LEU A 60 1.18 0.30 -4.32
CA LEU A 60 2.51 0.28 -3.71
C LEU A 60 3.61 0.10 -4.76
N VAL A 61 3.44 -0.81 -5.71
CA VAL A 61 4.41 -1.01 -6.81
C VAL A 61 4.54 0.27 -7.63
N SER A 62 3.42 0.87 -8.06
CA SER A 62 3.45 2.12 -8.81
C SER A 62 4.12 3.26 -8.05
N ALA A 63 3.87 3.37 -6.73
CA ALA A 63 4.53 4.38 -5.90
C ALA A 63 6.05 4.18 -5.81
N LEU A 64 6.51 2.93 -5.71
CA LEU A 64 7.94 2.61 -5.70
C LEU A 64 8.61 2.90 -7.05
N GLU A 65 7.92 2.64 -8.16
CA GLU A 65 8.38 3.01 -9.51
C GLU A 65 8.53 4.53 -9.66
N VAL A 66 7.55 5.31 -9.17
CA VAL A 66 7.59 6.79 -9.16
C VAL A 66 8.76 7.32 -8.33
N LEU A 67 9.10 6.64 -7.24
CA LEU A 67 10.24 6.97 -6.40
C LEU A 67 11.59 6.47 -6.96
N GLY A 68 11.56 5.56 -7.94
CA GLY A 68 12.75 4.90 -8.47
C GLY A 68 13.40 3.93 -7.48
N ALA A 69 12.64 3.41 -6.51
CA ALA A 69 13.13 2.53 -5.46
C ALA A 69 13.11 1.07 -5.92
N GLN A 70 14.21 0.35 -5.73
CA GLN A 70 14.35 -1.07 -6.10
C GLN A 70 14.57 -1.97 -4.88
N ARG A 71 15.08 -1.42 -3.78
CA ARG A 71 15.30 -2.11 -2.51
C ARG A 71 14.51 -1.39 -1.42
N VAL A 72 13.76 -2.14 -0.63
CA VAL A 72 12.88 -1.55 0.39
C VAL A 72 13.02 -2.21 1.75
N GLY A 73 12.85 -1.40 2.80
CA GLY A 73 12.47 -1.88 4.12
C GLY A 73 10.95 -2.06 4.19
N LEU A 74 10.47 -3.22 4.66
CA LEU A 74 9.04 -3.52 4.76
C LEU A 74 8.58 -3.56 6.22
N ALA A 75 7.72 -2.63 6.63
CA ALA A 75 7.04 -2.66 7.92
C ALA A 75 5.56 -2.97 7.73
N SER A 76 5.05 -3.95 8.48
CA SER A 76 3.63 -4.28 8.49
C SER A 76 3.21 -4.76 9.88
N PRO A 77 1.89 -4.74 10.20
CA PRO A 77 1.38 -5.34 11.42
C PRO A 77 1.13 -6.85 11.26
N TYR A 78 1.67 -7.47 10.20
CA TYR A 78 1.42 -8.87 9.88
C TYR A 78 2.47 -9.77 10.50
N VAL A 79 2.10 -11.04 10.68
CA VAL A 79 3.02 -12.11 11.08
C VAL A 79 3.91 -12.55 9.93
N PRO A 80 5.03 -13.25 10.20
CA PRO A 80 6.00 -13.63 9.18
C PRO A 80 5.45 -14.32 7.95
N ALA A 81 4.54 -15.28 8.12
CA ALA A 81 3.97 -16.01 6.99
C ALA A 81 3.21 -15.11 5.99
N ILE A 82 2.57 -14.03 6.47
CA ILE A 82 1.88 -13.07 5.59
C ILE A 82 2.91 -12.15 4.91
N ASN A 83 3.93 -11.71 5.65
CA ASN A 83 5.00 -10.90 5.09
C ASN A 83 5.84 -11.65 4.06
N ASP A 84 6.04 -12.95 4.20
CA ASP A 84 6.68 -13.78 3.16
C ASP A 84 5.96 -13.64 1.82
N THR A 85 4.62 -13.59 1.86
CA THR A 85 3.80 -13.39 0.66
C THR A 85 3.94 -11.97 0.10
N ALA A 86 4.02 -10.96 0.97
CA ALA A 86 4.27 -9.58 0.57
C ALA A 86 5.64 -9.43 -0.12
N VAL A 87 6.68 -10.04 0.46
CA VAL A 87 8.04 -10.06 -0.09
C VAL A 87 8.08 -10.77 -1.44
N ALA A 88 7.41 -11.92 -1.56
CA ALA A 88 7.33 -12.65 -2.83
C ALA A 88 6.63 -11.81 -3.92
N PHE A 89 5.52 -11.14 -3.57
CA PHE A 89 4.83 -10.24 -4.49
C PHE A 89 5.74 -9.10 -4.98
N LEU A 90 6.44 -8.42 -4.05
CA LEU A 90 7.34 -7.33 -4.40
C LEU A 90 8.52 -7.82 -5.25
N ALA A 91 9.07 -9.00 -4.93
CA ALA A 91 10.15 -9.61 -5.71
C ALA A 91 9.71 -9.94 -7.15
N GLU A 92 8.50 -10.47 -7.33
CA GLU A 92 7.91 -10.68 -8.67
C GLU A 92 7.67 -9.37 -9.44
N ALA A 93 7.48 -8.27 -8.72
CA ALA A 93 7.41 -6.92 -9.29
C ALA A 93 8.80 -6.27 -9.49
N GLY A 94 9.89 -6.99 -9.22
CA GLY A 94 11.26 -6.48 -9.38
C GLY A 94 11.77 -5.61 -8.23
N ILE A 95 11.12 -5.68 -7.07
CA ILE A 95 11.47 -4.93 -5.85
C ILE A 95 12.00 -5.90 -4.79
N GLU A 96 13.23 -5.70 -4.36
CA GLU A 96 13.87 -6.48 -3.31
C GLU A 96 13.48 -5.94 -1.92
N THR A 97 13.13 -6.83 -0.99
CA THR A 97 12.96 -6.46 0.42
C THR A 97 14.22 -6.80 1.21
N VAL A 98 14.92 -5.77 1.71
CA VAL A 98 16.22 -5.94 2.38
C VAL A 98 16.11 -6.07 3.91
N GLN A 99 15.01 -5.59 4.48
CA GLN A 99 14.77 -5.61 5.93
C GLN A 99 13.26 -5.63 6.22
N ARG A 100 12.87 -6.24 7.35
CA ARG A 100 11.47 -6.40 7.76
C ARG A 100 11.23 -5.93 9.20
N SER A 101 10.08 -5.31 9.43
CA SER A 101 9.47 -5.13 10.75
C SER A 101 8.06 -5.71 10.73
N GLU A 102 7.78 -6.59 11.68
CA GLU A 102 6.60 -7.45 11.64
C GLU A 102 6.05 -7.76 13.04
N ALA A 103 4.79 -8.14 13.11
CA ALA A 103 4.14 -8.47 14.37
C ALA A 103 4.54 -9.87 14.85
N ALA A 104 4.82 -9.99 16.14
CA ALA A 104 5.18 -11.27 16.76
C ALA A 104 3.99 -12.24 16.85
N VAL A 105 2.77 -11.70 16.90
CA VAL A 105 1.51 -12.47 16.99
C VAL A 105 0.49 -11.91 16.00
N PRO A 106 -0.48 -12.71 15.54
CA PRO A 106 -1.55 -12.21 14.67
C PRO A 106 -2.34 -11.10 15.35
N LEU A 107 -2.56 -10.01 14.63
CA LEU A 107 -3.41 -8.89 15.04
C LEU A 107 -4.71 -8.91 14.23
N SER A 108 -5.83 -8.72 14.90
CA SER A 108 -7.12 -8.43 14.26
C SER A 108 -7.08 -7.09 13.54
N ASN A 109 -8.02 -6.84 12.61
CA ASN A 109 -8.11 -5.56 11.90
C ASN A 109 -8.31 -4.38 12.88
N GLU A 110 -9.05 -4.60 13.97
CA GLU A 110 -9.24 -3.59 15.02
C GLU A 110 -7.91 -3.25 15.71
N GLU A 111 -7.12 -4.26 16.08
CA GLU A 111 -5.80 -4.06 16.68
C GLU A 111 -4.82 -3.39 15.71
N GLN A 112 -4.87 -3.74 14.42
CA GLN A 112 -4.08 -3.08 13.38
C GLN A 112 -4.44 -1.59 13.25
N GLY A 113 -5.73 -1.27 13.29
CA GLY A 113 -6.24 0.11 13.25
C GLY A 113 -6.04 0.91 14.54
N ALA A 114 -5.87 0.22 15.67
CA ALA A 114 -5.60 0.85 16.96
C ALA A 114 -4.13 1.27 17.13
N MET A 115 -3.21 0.79 16.28
CA MET A 115 -1.82 1.21 16.30
C MET A 115 -1.70 2.73 16.18
N THR A 116 -1.00 3.33 17.13
CA THR A 116 -0.73 4.76 17.16
C THR A 116 0.29 5.15 16.10
N PRO A 117 0.29 6.42 15.62
CA PRO A 117 1.33 6.90 14.70
C PRO A 117 2.76 6.71 15.24
N ASP A 118 2.97 6.78 16.55
CA ASP A 118 4.29 6.55 17.15
C ASP A 118 4.71 5.07 17.09
N GLU A 119 3.78 4.14 17.28
CA GLU A 119 4.04 2.70 17.10
C GLU A 119 4.33 2.36 15.63
N VAL A 120 3.62 3.00 14.69
CA VAL A 120 3.86 2.84 13.26
C VAL A 120 5.21 3.43 12.86
N LEU A 121 5.56 4.63 13.34
CA LEU A 121 6.88 5.25 13.15
C LEU A 121 8.01 4.34 13.66
N ALA A 122 7.84 3.79 14.87
CA ALA A 122 8.80 2.86 15.44
C ALA A 122 8.92 1.56 14.62
N SER A 123 7.80 1.07 14.05
CA SER A 123 7.82 -0.08 13.14
C SER A 123 8.54 0.22 11.84
N GLY A 124 8.27 1.37 11.22
CA GLY A 124 8.99 1.84 10.03
C GLY A 124 10.48 1.98 10.27
N THR A 125 10.87 2.54 11.43
CA THR A 125 12.28 2.68 11.82
C THR A 125 12.98 1.33 11.97
N ARG A 126 12.31 0.30 12.51
CA ARG A 126 12.87 -1.07 12.61
C ARG A 126 13.03 -1.76 11.24
N ALA A 127 12.27 -1.32 10.25
CA ALA A 127 12.40 -1.81 8.88
C ALA A 127 13.53 -1.12 8.10
N ASP A 128 14.20 -0.12 8.67
CA ASP A 128 15.29 0.59 7.99
C ASP A 128 16.56 -0.26 7.84
N HIS A 129 17.27 -0.03 6.73
CA HIS A 129 18.53 -0.69 6.40
C HIS A 129 19.36 0.19 5.45
N ASP A 130 20.69 0.15 5.53
CA ASP A 130 21.58 0.99 4.73
C ASP A 130 21.36 0.82 3.21
N ASP A 131 21.01 -0.39 2.78
CA ASP A 131 20.71 -0.71 1.37
C ASP A 131 19.28 -0.37 0.93
N ALA A 132 18.39 0.07 1.83
CA ALA A 132 17.02 0.40 1.48
C ALA A 132 16.95 1.78 0.79
N ASP A 133 16.32 1.80 -0.39
CA ASP A 133 16.04 3.02 -1.14
C ASP A 133 14.77 3.72 -0.61
N ALA A 134 13.83 2.96 -0.03
CA ALA A 134 12.59 3.48 0.56
C ALA A 134 12.05 2.55 1.67
N ILE A 135 11.17 3.07 2.53
CA ILE A 135 10.44 2.30 3.54
C ILE A 135 8.96 2.14 3.14
N VAL A 136 8.46 0.91 3.21
CA VAL A 136 7.07 0.56 2.89
C VAL A 136 6.32 0.22 4.18
N LEU A 137 5.32 1.03 4.51
CA LEU A 137 4.34 0.80 5.57
C LEU A 137 3.12 0.08 4.97
N SER A 138 3.15 -1.26 4.99
CA SER A 138 2.18 -2.12 4.28
C SER A 138 1.03 -2.56 5.19
N CYS A 139 -0.07 -1.81 5.18
CA CYS A 139 -1.41 -2.24 5.58
C CYS A 139 -2.40 -1.08 5.36
N THR A 140 -3.64 -1.37 4.96
CA THR A 140 -4.70 -0.36 4.83
C THR A 140 -5.39 -0.03 6.15
N ASP A 141 -5.46 -0.99 7.09
CA ASP A 141 -6.00 -0.77 8.43
C ASP A 141 -4.99 -0.03 9.34
N MET A 142 -3.68 -0.18 9.10
CA MET A 142 -2.64 0.48 9.91
C MET A 142 -2.61 2.00 9.66
N ARG A 143 -2.83 2.79 10.71
CA ARG A 143 -2.90 4.27 10.70
C ARG A 143 -1.53 4.93 10.41
N SER A 144 -1.11 4.81 9.16
CA SER A 144 0.27 5.08 8.74
C SER A 144 0.50 6.47 8.17
N VAL A 145 -0.54 7.13 7.66
CA VAL A 145 -0.44 8.37 6.87
C VAL A 145 0.23 9.48 7.67
N GLU A 146 -0.13 9.65 8.95
CA GLU A 146 0.46 10.66 9.84
C GLU A 146 1.92 10.37 10.24
N SER A 147 2.41 9.16 9.95
CA SER A 147 3.77 8.73 10.28
C SER A 147 4.73 8.88 9.11
N VAL A 148 4.23 9.05 7.88
CA VAL A 148 5.05 9.03 6.65
C VAL A 148 6.09 10.14 6.66
N ALA A 149 5.67 11.42 6.73
CA ALA A 149 6.61 12.54 6.70
C ALA A 149 7.60 12.53 7.89
N ARG A 150 7.12 12.10 9.07
CA ARG A 150 7.97 11.94 10.27
C ARG A 150 9.03 10.86 10.09
N LEU A 151 8.68 9.77 9.40
CA LEU A 151 9.60 8.68 9.10
C LEU A 151 10.65 9.11 8.05
N GLU A 152 10.22 9.85 7.03
CA GLU A 152 11.14 10.44 6.04
C GLU A 152 12.13 11.40 6.69
N GLU A 153 11.66 12.27 7.59
CA GLU A 153 12.52 13.18 8.36
C GLU A 153 13.51 12.41 9.25
N ALA A 154 13.05 11.36 9.93
CA ALA A 154 13.87 10.58 10.86
C ALA A 154 14.96 9.76 10.15
N LEU A 155 14.66 9.21 8.96
CA LEU A 155 15.56 8.28 8.25
C LEU A 155 16.32 8.92 7.08
N GLY A 156 15.87 10.08 6.59
CA GLY A 156 16.41 10.69 5.38
C GLY A 156 16.15 9.87 4.11
N LYS A 157 15.16 8.96 4.13
CA LYS A 157 14.76 8.07 3.03
C LYS A 157 13.27 8.24 2.73
N PRO A 158 12.83 8.13 1.46
CA PRO A 158 11.41 8.13 1.13
C PRO A 158 10.64 7.05 1.91
N ALA A 159 9.41 7.37 2.31
CA ALA A 159 8.51 6.43 2.93
C ALA A 159 7.16 6.45 2.21
N ILE A 160 6.54 5.28 2.08
CA ILE A 160 5.21 5.14 1.49
C ILE A 160 4.33 4.27 2.39
N CYS A 161 3.03 4.55 2.41
CA CYS A 161 2.05 3.64 3.00
C CYS A 161 0.96 3.23 2.00
N SER A 162 0.29 2.11 2.24
CA SER A 162 -0.74 1.59 1.31
C SER A 162 -1.84 2.61 0.99
N ASN A 163 -2.36 3.32 2.00
CA ASN A 163 -3.43 4.31 1.81
C ASN A 163 -2.98 5.52 0.98
N GLN A 164 -1.78 6.05 1.27
CA GLN A 164 -1.17 7.16 0.54
C GLN A 164 -0.84 6.76 -0.91
N ALA A 165 -0.31 5.56 -1.13
CA ALA A 165 -0.01 5.05 -2.47
C ALA A 165 -1.28 4.88 -3.33
N MET A 166 -2.36 4.33 -2.76
CA MET A 166 -3.64 4.27 -3.47
C MET A 166 -4.18 5.64 -3.82
N MET A 167 -4.07 6.61 -2.91
CA MET A 167 -4.50 7.98 -3.17
C MET A 167 -3.66 8.63 -4.27
N HIS A 168 -2.33 8.45 -4.23
CA HIS A 168 -1.42 8.94 -5.27
C HIS A 168 -1.83 8.40 -6.65
N GLU A 169 -2.00 7.08 -6.78
CA GLU A 169 -2.38 6.46 -8.05
C GLU A 169 -3.78 6.88 -8.51
N ALA A 170 -4.71 7.10 -7.57
CA ALA A 170 -6.04 7.58 -7.89
C ALA A 170 -6.03 9.00 -8.46
N LEU A 171 -5.35 9.93 -7.78
CA LEU A 171 -5.20 11.31 -8.22
C LEU A 171 -4.53 11.37 -9.59
N ARG A 172 -3.47 10.57 -9.80
CA ARG A 172 -2.78 10.45 -11.09
C ARG A 172 -3.71 10.03 -12.21
N ARG A 173 -4.53 8.99 -12.00
CA ARG A 173 -5.50 8.51 -13.02
C ARG A 173 -6.64 9.48 -13.31
N LEU A 174 -6.98 10.34 -12.34
CA LEU A 174 -7.98 11.38 -12.50
C LEU A 174 -7.41 12.67 -13.11
N GLY A 175 -6.09 12.74 -13.38
CA GLY A 175 -5.42 13.94 -13.88
C GLY A 175 -5.41 15.08 -12.87
N ILE A 176 -5.35 14.76 -11.58
CA ILE A 176 -5.26 15.73 -10.48
C ILE A 176 -3.81 15.82 -10.04
N ASP A 177 -3.14 16.90 -10.45
CA ASP A 177 -1.69 17.09 -10.29
C ASP A 177 -1.29 17.92 -9.05
N ASP A 178 -2.26 18.44 -8.29
CA ASP A 178 -2.00 19.34 -7.15
C ASP A 178 -1.16 18.65 -6.05
N PRO A 179 0.01 19.18 -5.67
CA PRO A 179 0.80 18.58 -4.60
C PRO A 179 0.04 18.63 -3.27
N VAL A 180 0.19 17.58 -2.45
CA VAL A 180 -0.39 17.53 -1.10
C VAL A 180 0.75 17.49 -0.08
N GLU A 181 0.96 18.60 0.61
CA GLU A 181 2.04 18.79 1.58
C GLU A 181 1.79 18.04 2.89
N GLY A 182 2.88 17.61 3.55
CA GLY A 182 2.84 17.06 4.91
C GLY A 182 2.46 15.58 4.99
N PHE A 183 2.23 14.94 3.86
CA PHE A 183 1.92 13.51 3.77
C PHE A 183 3.02 12.72 3.07
N GLY A 184 4.24 13.27 3.01
CA GLY A 184 5.45 12.61 2.50
C GLY A 184 5.73 12.85 1.02
N MET A 185 6.98 12.56 0.62
CA MET A 185 7.55 12.92 -0.69
C MET A 185 6.73 12.42 -1.87
N LEU A 186 6.05 11.27 -1.75
CA LEU A 186 5.22 10.71 -2.82
C LEU A 186 4.07 11.65 -3.22
N LEU A 187 3.38 12.27 -2.25
CA LEU A 187 2.22 13.13 -2.55
C LEU A 187 2.58 14.58 -2.84
N GLU A 188 3.81 14.99 -2.51
CA GLU A 188 4.36 16.31 -2.78
C GLU A 188 4.90 16.44 -4.21
N ARG A 189 5.17 15.33 -4.89
CA ARG A 189 5.60 15.33 -6.29
C ARG A 189 4.42 15.63 -7.25
N PRO A 190 4.67 16.38 -8.34
CA PRO A 190 3.73 16.45 -9.46
C PRO A 190 3.43 15.06 -10.02
N ARG A 191 2.21 14.81 -10.47
CA ARG A 191 1.72 13.48 -10.87
C ARG A 191 1.74 13.25 -12.40
N SER A 192 2.61 13.96 -13.11
CA SER A 192 2.76 13.95 -14.59
C SER A 192 3.57 12.77 -15.14
#